data_AF-A0A3D5SIE8-F1
#
_entry.id   AF-A0A3D5SIE8-F1
#
_cell.length_a   1.000
_cell.length_b   1.000
_cell.length_c   1.000
_cell.angle_alpha   90.00
_cell.angle_beta   90.00
_cell.angle_gamma   90.00
#
_symmetry.space_group_name_H-M   'P 1'
#
loop_
_entity.id
_entity.type
_entity.pdbx_description
1 polymer ?
#
loop_
_entity_poly.entity_id
_entity_poly.type
_entity_poly.pdbx_seq_one_letter_code
_entity_poly.pdbx_strand_id
1 'polypeptide(L)'
;MLGSPATVTVTIISNETVDGPNPVKDPSFNNDFFVREHYVDFFNREPDAGGLAFWKNQLNECENVPLPGGFTDAQNCREVRRINVSAAFFLSIEFQQTGYLVERLYKVAYGSALGTSTLGGTHTLPVPIVRLNEFLPDTQQIGRGVVIGAPGADQL
;
A
#
# COMPACT_ATOMS: atom_id res chain seq x y z
N MET A 1 -41.19 11.78 -13.15
CA MET A 1 -40.85 11.82 -11.72
C MET A 1 -39.63 10.93 -11.52
N LEU A 2 -38.43 11.50 -11.39
CA LEU A 2 -37.25 10.72 -10.99
C LEU A 2 -37.37 10.47 -9.47
N GLY A 3 -37.24 9.21 -9.04
CA GLY A 3 -37.49 8.78 -7.67
C GLY A 3 -36.55 9.44 -6.65
N SER A 4 -36.98 9.46 -5.38
CA SER A 4 -36.18 9.97 -4.26
C SER A 4 -34.79 9.32 -4.23
N PRO A 5 -33.70 10.08 -4.06
CA PRO A 5 -32.36 9.52 -3.98
C PRO A 5 -32.25 8.60 -2.77
N ALA A 6 -31.79 7.37 -2.99
CA ALA A 6 -31.48 6.43 -1.91
C ALA A 6 -30.12 6.79 -1.29
N THR A 7 -30.12 7.14 -0.01
CA THR A 7 -28.89 7.37 0.75
C THR A 7 -28.50 6.10 1.50
N VAL A 8 -27.24 5.68 1.39
CA VAL A 8 -26.67 4.62 2.22
C VAL A 8 -25.74 5.28 3.24
N THR A 9 -26.05 5.13 4.52
CA THR A 9 -25.18 5.57 5.60
C THR A 9 -24.17 4.48 5.88
N VAL A 10 -22.91 4.70 5.51
CA VAL A 10 -21.79 3.84 5.92
C VAL A 10 -21.25 4.38 7.25
N THR A 11 -21.39 3.61 8.31
CA THR A 11 -20.79 3.94 9.61
C THR A 11 -19.42 3.26 9.69
N ILE A 12 -18.36 4.06 9.59
CA ILE A 12 -17.00 3.58 9.85
C ILE A 12 -16.70 3.87 11.33
N ILE A 13 -16.65 2.83 12.15
CA ILE A 13 -16.30 2.95 13.56
C ILE A 13 -14.76 2.88 13.65
N SER A 14 -14.09 3.97 13.30
CA SER A 14 -12.62 4.00 13.20
C SER A 14 -11.89 4.13 14.55
N ASN A 15 -12.55 3.80 15.67
CA ASN A 15 -12.01 3.97 17.02
C ASN A 15 -12.79 3.09 18.03
N GLU A 16 -12.83 1.78 17.79
CA GLU A 16 -13.49 0.85 18.71
C GLU A 16 -12.74 0.83 20.05
N THR A 17 -13.47 0.83 21.17
CA THR A 17 -12.89 0.84 22.53
C THR A 17 -12.09 -0.42 22.88
N VAL A 18 -12.15 -1.43 22.03
CA VAL A 18 -11.29 -2.61 22.06
C VAL A 18 -10.54 -2.63 20.73
N ASP A 19 -9.43 -1.91 20.64
CA ASP A 19 -8.50 -2.09 19.53
C ASP A 19 -8.06 -3.57 19.57
N GLY A 20 -8.53 -4.35 18.59
CA GLY A 20 -7.89 -5.62 18.27
C GLY A 20 -6.40 -5.37 18.05
N PRO A 21 -5.52 -6.35 18.34
CA PRO A 21 -4.10 -6.15 18.16
C PRO A 21 -3.83 -5.83 16.68
N ASN A 22 -3.03 -4.79 16.44
CA ASN A 22 -2.82 -4.24 15.10
C ASN A 22 -2.32 -5.35 14.14
N PRO A 23 -3.03 -5.62 13.02
CA PRO A 23 -2.74 -6.76 12.15
C PRO A 23 -1.44 -6.65 11.35
N VAL A 24 -0.74 -5.50 11.43
CA VAL A 24 0.60 -5.29 10.85
C VAL A 24 1.71 -5.23 11.90
N LYS A 25 1.42 -5.51 13.18
CA LYS A 25 2.40 -5.64 14.25
C LYS A 25 2.51 -7.08 14.74
N ASP A 26 3.71 -7.50 15.11
CA ASP A 26 3.89 -8.77 15.82
C ASP A 26 3.30 -8.68 17.24
N PRO A 27 2.70 -9.76 17.77
CA PRO A 27 2.55 -11.09 17.16
C PRO A 27 1.27 -11.26 16.32
N SER A 28 0.43 -10.22 16.19
CA SER A 28 -0.84 -10.25 15.44
C SER A 28 -0.69 -10.09 13.94
N PHE A 29 0.53 -10.18 13.42
CA PHE A 29 0.82 -9.95 12.01
C PHE A 29 0.04 -10.94 11.14
N ASN A 30 -0.68 -10.42 10.14
CA ASN A 30 -1.45 -11.23 9.22
C ASN A 30 -0.97 -10.98 7.78
N ASN A 31 -0.41 -12.01 7.16
CA ASN A 31 0.17 -11.92 5.81
C ASN A 31 -0.90 -11.58 4.75
N ASP A 32 -2.12 -12.13 4.86
CA ASP A 32 -3.23 -11.82 3.94
C ASP A 32 -3.66 -10.35 4.06
N PHE A 33 -3.83 -9.86 5.28
CA PHE A 33 -4.17 -8.47 5.54
C PHE A 33 -3.08 -7.53 5.00
N PHE A 34 -1.83 -7.77 5.38
CA PHE A 34 -0.70 -6.93 4.96
C PHE A 34 -0.61 -6.82 3.44
N VAL A 35 -0.67 -7.93 2.71
CA VAL A 35 -0.63 -7.92 1.24
C VAL A 35 -1.84 -7.22 0.66
N ARG A 36 -3.05 -7.50 1.17
CA ARG A 36 -4.26 -6.83 0.69
C ARG A 36 -4.18 -5.32 0.84
N GLU A 37 -3.70 -4.83 1.98
CA GLU A 37 -3.54 -3.38 2.18
C GLU A 37 -2.56 -2.78 1.17
N HIS A 38 -1.47 -3.48 0.79
CA HIS A 38 -0.59 -2.98 -0.27
C HIS A 38 -1.31 -2.84 -1.63
N TYR A 39 -2.18 -3.79 -1.99
CA TYR A 39 -2.97 -3.67 -3.22
C TYR A 39 -3.95 -2.49 -3.17
N VAL A 40 -4.59 -2.25 -2.02
CA VAL A 40 -5.52 -1.13 -1.86
C VAL A 40 -4.77 0.20 -1.85
N ASP A 41 -3.67 0.30 -1.09
CA ASP A 41 -2.92 1.55 -0.89
C ASP A 41 -2.14 1.97 -2.14
N PHE A 42 -1.49 1.04 -2.82
CA PHE A 42 -0.66 1.35 -3.99
C PHE A 42 -1.45 1.28 -5.30
N PHE A 43 -2.40 0.36 -5.44
CA PHE A 43 -3.07 0.10 -6.72
C PHE A 43 -4.57 0.43 -6.72
N ASN A 44 -5.14 0.81 -5.57
CA ASN A 44 -6.56 1.11 -5.42
C ASN A 44 -7.45 -0.03 -5.99
N ARG A 45 -7.08 -1.28 -5.74
CA ARG A 45 -7.85 -2.47 -6.14
C ARG A 45 -7.64 -3.63 -5.17
N GLU A 46 -8.55 -4.59 -5.18
CA GLU A 46 -8.34 -5.86 -4.50
C GLU A 46 -7.35 -6.74 -5.30
N PRO A 47 -6.55 -7.57 -4.62
CA PRO A 47 -5.74 -8.57 -5.31
C PRO A 47 -6.61 -9.62 -5.99
N ASP A 48 -6.16 -10.11 -7.14
CA ASP A 48 -6.63 -11.40 -7.64
C ASP A 48 -6.06 -12.55 -6.79
N ALA A 49 -6.68 -13.73 -6.88
CA ALA A 49 -6.29 -14.87 -6.05
C ALA A 49 -4.83 -15.31 -6.27
N GLY A 50 -4.31 -15.18 -7.49
CA GLY A 50 -2.93 -15.55 -7.83
C GLY A 50 -1.93 -14.55 -7.27
N GLY A 51 -2.21 -13.25 -7.44
CA GLY A 51 -1.41 -12.16 -6.89
C GLY A 51 -1.33 -12.20 -5.36
N LEU A 52 -2.48 -12.38 -4.68
CA LEU A 52 -2.51 -12.52 -3.22
C LEU A 52 -1.67 -13.72 -2.77
N ALA A 53 -1.86 -14.88 -3.40
CA ALA A 53 -1.12 -16.09 -3.06
C ALA A 53 0.39 -15.91 -3.27
N PHE A 54 0.81 -15.31 -4.39
CA PHE A 54 2.21 -15.07 -4.70
C PHE A 54 2.90 -14.24 -3.61
N TRP A 55 2.37 -13.06 -3.30
CA TRP A 55 2.99 -12.16 -2.33
C TRP A 55 2.90 -12.68 -0.90
N LYS A 56 1.78 -13.30 -0.52
CA LYS A 56 1.64 -13.94 0.79
C LYS A 56 2.68 -15.04 0.98
N ASN A 57 2.91 -15.86 -0.04
CA ASN A 57 3.88 -16.94 0.06
C ASN A 57 5.30 -16.42 0.31
N GLN A 58 5.67 -15.24 -0.21
CA GLN A 58 6.97 -14.61 0.10
C GLN A 58 7.15 -14.29 1.59
N LEU A 59 6.04 -13.99 2.30
CA LEU A 59 6.05 -13.74 3.73
C LEU A 59 6.03 -15.05 4.53
N ASN A 60 5.18 -16.00 4.12
CA ASN A 60 5.05 -17.33 4.75
C ASN A 60 6.36 -18.13 4.73
N GLU A 61 7.27 -17.88 3.79
CA GLU A 61 8.59 -18.53 3.77
C GLU A 61 9.37 -18.34 5.08
N CYS A 62 9.15 -17.25 5.82
CA CYS A 62 9.78 -17.00 7.11
C CYS A 62 9.14 -17.74 8.30
N GLU A 63 8.04 -18.45 8.06
CA GLU A 63 7.36 -19.30 9.05
C GLU A 63 7.77 -20.77 8.92
N ASN A 64 8.46 -21.13 7.83
CA ASN A 64 8.86 -22.50 7.51
C ASN A 64 10.37 -22.73 7.78
N VAL A 65 10.73 -23.96 8.15
CA VAL A 65 12.13 -24.37 8.37
C VAL A 65 12.54 -25.40 7.31
N PRO A 66 13.73 -25.27 6.68
CA PRO A 66 14.75 -24.24 6.89
C PRO A 66 14.32 -22.87 6.38
N LEU A 67 14.72 -21.82 7.11
CA LEU A 67 14.45 -20.44 6.70
C LEU A 67 15.17 -20.13 5.36
N PRO A 68 14.58 -19.30 4.49
CA PRO A 68 15.16 -18.97 3.20
C PRO A 68 16.46 -18.17 3.34
N GLY A 69 17.29 -18.14 2.30
CA GLY A 69 18.40 -17.18 2.19
C GLY A 69 19.46 -17.25 3.30
N GLY A 70 19.52 -18.35 4.06
CA GLY A 70 20.47 -18.51 5.17
C GLY A 70 20.11 -17.73 6.43
N PHE A 71 18.87 -17.25 6.57
CA PHE A 71 18.41 -16.66 7.82
C PHE A 71 18.48 -17.68 8.96
N THR A 72 18.93 -17.23 10.13
CA THR A 72 19.00 -18.04 11.37
C THR A 72 17.89 -17.67 12.35
N ASP A 73 17.19 -16.55 12.10
CA ASP A 73 16.14 -16.01 12.94
C ASP A 73 14.91 -15.66 12.09
N ALA A 74 13.75 -16.15 12.51
CA ALA A 74 12.49 -15.95 11.82
C ALA A 74 12.02 -14.49 11.90
N GLN A 75 12.34 -13.76 12.99
CA GLN A 75 11.98 -12.33 13.09
C GLN A 75 12.75 -11.52 12.05
N ASN A 76 14.07 -11.67 11.97
CA ASN A 76 14.86 -10.98 10.96
C ASN A 76 14.43 -11.33 9.53
N CYS A 77 14.10 -12.61 9.27
CA CYS A 77 13.52 -13.02 7.98
C CYS A 77 12.23 -12.24 7.67
N ARG A 78 11.28 -12.18 8.61
CA ARG A 78 10.00 -11.46 8.44
C ARG A 78 10.22 -9.98 8.15
N GLU A 79 11.08 -9.30 8.89
CA GLU A 79 11.38 -7.89 8.66
C GLU A 79 11.91 -7.63 7.24
N VAL A 80 12.88 -8.43 6.79
CA VAL A 80 13.43 -8.31 5.44
C VAL A 80 12.35 -8.60 4.38
N ARG A 81 11.50 -9.61 4.58
CA ARG A 81 10.42 -9.91 3.63
C ARG A 81 9.34 -8.84 3.59
N ARG A 82 8.95 -8.27 4.74
CA ARG A 82 8.04 -7.11 4.80
C ARG A 82 8.59 -5.95 3.99
N ILE A 83 9.86 -5.59 4.20
CA ILE A 83 10.54 -4.52 3.45
C ILE A 83 10.54 -4.82 1.96
N ASN A 84 10.90 -6.05 1.55
CA ASN A 84 10.99 -6.41 0.14
C ASN A 84 9.62 -6.39 -0.55
N VAL A 85 8.56 -6.90 0.10
CA VAL A 85 7.20 -6.84 -0.44
C VAL A 85 6.76 -5.38 -0.56
N SER A 86 6.89 -4.57 0.50
CA SER A 86 6.54 -3.14 0.43
C SER A 86 7.30 -2.40 -0.66
N ALA A 87 8.61 -2.65 -0.77
CA ALA A 87 9.44 -2.05 -1.81
C ALA A 87 9.00 -2.46 -3.21
N ALA A 88 8.61 -3.72 -3.42
CA ALA A 88 8.16 -4.20 -4.71
C ALA A 88 6.88 -3.49 -5.18
N PHE A 89 5.91 -3.25 -4.30
CA PHE A 89 4.71 -2.48 -4.64
C PHE A 89 5.04 -1.02 -4.93
N PHE A 90 5.83 -0.36 -4.07
CA PHE A 90 6.21 1.04 -4.24
C PHE A 90 7.06 1.30 -5.50
N LEU A 91 7.94 0.38 -5.86
CA LEU A 91 8.80 0.50 -7.04
C LEU A 91 8.17 -0.08 -8.32
N SER A 92 6.99 -0.70 -8.21
CA SER A 92 6.30 -1.30 -9.36
C SER A 92 5.94 -0.25 -10.40
N ILE A 93 5.95 -0.64 -11.67
CA ILE A 93 5.54 0.25 -12.76
C ILE A 93 4.08 0.72 -12.63
N GLU A 94 3.20 -0.12 -12.06
CA GLU A 94 1.79 0.23 -11.80
C GLU A 94 1.70 1.45 -10.88
N PHE A 95 2.40 1.45 -9.74
CA PHE A 95 2.41 2.60 -8.84
C PHE A 95 3.19 3.80 -9.42
N GLN A 96 4.30 3.54 -10.12
CA GLN A 96 5.12 4.58 -10.73
C GLN A 96 4.34 5.40 -11.78
N GLN A 97 3.45 4.77 -12.54
CA GLN A 97 2.62 5.42 -13.57
C GLN A 97 1.28 5.93 -13.04
N THR A 98 0.92 5.63 -11.77
CA THR A 98 -0.35 6.04 -11.16
C THR A 98 -0.14 6.94 -9.95
N GLY A 99 -0.13 6.40 -8.73
CA GLY A 99 -0.06 7.19 -7.49
C GLY A 99 1.23 8.02 -7.37
N TYR A 100 2.37 7.48 -7.78
CA TYR A 100 3.61 8.25 -7.77
C TYR A 100 3.66 9.33 -8.85
N LEU A 101 2.98 9.12 -9.99
CA LEU A 101 2.82 10.15 -11.01
C LEU A 101 2.04 11.34 -10.45
N VAL A 102 0.94 11.08 -9.72
CA VAL A 102 0.16 12.13 -9.04
C VAL A 102 1.02 12.86 -8.03
N GLU A 103 1.72 12.15 -7.15
CA GLU A 103 2.61 12.77 -6.15
C GLU A 103 3.61 13.74 -6.80
N ARG A 104 4.24 13.31 -7.90
CA ARG A 104 5.22 14.13 -8.63
C ARG A 104 4.58 15.33 -9.31
N LEU A 105 3.35 15.18 -9.82
CA LEU A 105 2.61 16.29 -10.39
C LEU A 105 2.34 17.37 -9.34
N TYR A 106 1.90 16.98 -8.14
CA TYR A 106 1.70 17.90 -7.02
C TYR A 106 3.00 18.56 -6.58
N LYS A 107 4.10 17.79 -6.53
CA LYS A 107 5.43 18.34 -6.24
C LYS A 107 5.84 19.43 -7.23
N VAL A 108 5.61 19.22 -8.53
CA VAL A 108 5.97 20.19 -9.57
C VAL A 108 5.02 21.40 -9.55
N ALA A 109 3.73 21.19 -9.34
CA ALA A 109 2.72 22.25 -9.37
C ALA A 109 2.73 23.14 -8.12
N TYR A 110 2.91 22.54 -6.94
CA TYR A 110 2.75 23.22 -5.65
C TYR A 110 4.04 23.29 -4.84
N GLY A 111 5.09 22.59 -5.25
CA GLY A 111 6.38 22.58 -4.56
C GLY A 111 6.41 21.62 -3.38
N SER A 112 7.16 21.96 -2.34
CA SER A 112 7.36 21.13 -1.16
C SER A 112 7.25 21.95 0.13
N ALA A 113 6.73 21.31 1.18
CA ALA A 113 6.71 21.80 2.54
C ALA A 113 7.78 21.06 3.38
N LEU A 114 8.10 21.57 4.56
CA LEU A 114 8.98 20.88 5.50
C LEU A 114 8.16 19.91 6.35
N GLY A 115 8.45 18.62 6.24
CA GLY A 115 7.95 17.57 7.11
C GLY A 115 8.99 17.17 8.15
N THR A 116 8.53 16.67 9.30
CA THR A 116 9.40 16.11 10.35
C THR A 116 9.45 14.59 10.23
N SER A 117 10.64 14.01 10.14
CA SER A 117 10.86 12.57 10.25
C SER A 117 11.60 12.24 11.53
N THR A 118 11.28 11.08 12.10
CA THR A 118 11.97 10.48 13.24
C THR A 118 12.83 9.29 12.84
N LEU A 119 12.84 8.91 11.55
CA LEU A 119 13.64 7.81 11.03
C LEU A 119 15.13 8.18 11.09
N GLY A 120 15.92 7.43 11.86
CA GLY A 120 17.34 7.77 12.05
C GLY A 120 17.58 9.03 12.91
N GLY A 121 16.56 9.47 13.68
CA GLY A 121 16.61 10.67 14.52
C GLY A 121 15.72 11.80 14.00
N THR A 122 15.37 12.74 14.86
CA THR A 122 14.48 13.87 14.50
C THR A 122 15.18 14.82 13.53
N HIS A 123 14.65 14.96 12.32
CA HIS A 123 15.13 15.89 11.31
C HIS A 123 13.99 16.39 10.43
N THR A 124 14.23 17.45 9.67
CA THR A 124 13.29 17.96 8.68
C THR A 124 13.68 17.51 7.28
N LEU A 125 12.69 17.26 6.43
CA LEU A 125 12.88 16.93 5.02
C LEU A 125 11.82 17.64 4.15
N PRO A 126 12.16 18.04 2.92
CA PRO A 126 11.20 18.57 1.98
C PRO A 126 10.27 17.44 1.49
N VAL A 127 8.97 17.60 1.74
CA VAL A 127 7.90 16.69 1.31
C VAL A 127 6.96 17.42 0.36
N PRO A 128 6.45 16.80 -0.71
CA PRO A 128 5.51 17.47 -1.60
C PRO A 128 4.24 17.92 -0.87
N ILE A 129 3.71 19.06 -1.30
CA ILE A 129 2.44 19.56 -0.78
C ILE A 129 1.32 18.73 -1.45
N VAL A 130 0.87 17.72 -0.73
CA VAL A 130 -0.19 16.79 -1.17
C VAL A 130 -1.31 16.83 -0.14
N ARG A 131 -2.54 17.16 -0.57
CA ARG A 131 -3.71 17.05 0.29
C ARG A 131 -4.41 15.74 0.01
N LEU A 132 -4.67 14.95 1.05
CA LEU A 132 -5.23 13.61 0.90
C LEU A 132 -6.57 13.61 0.14
N ASN A 133 -7.40 14.64 0.35
CA ASN A 133 -8.69 14.80 -0.32
C ASN A 133 -8.59 15.13 -1.82
N GLU A 134 -7.42 15.52 -2.31
CA GLU A 134 -7.16 15.77 -3.74
C GLU A 134 -6.35 14.59 -4.34
N PHE A 135 -5.37 14.09 -3.61
CA PHE A 135 -4.53 12.96 -4.01
C PHE A 135 -5.30 11.68 -4.29
N LEU A 136 -6.22 11.30 -3.37
CA LEU A 136 -7.00 10.07 -3.51
C LEU A 136 -7.87 10.07 -4.78
N PRO A 137 -8.74 11.07 -5.04
CA PRO A 137 -9.55 11.05 -6.26
C PRO A 137 -8.70 11.14 -7.53
N ASP A 138 -7.56 11.84 -7.53
CA ASP A 138 -6.69 11.94 -8.71
C ASP A 138 -5.96 10.62 -8.99
N THR A 139 -5.46 9.96 -7.95
CA THR A 139 -4.83 8.63 -8.06
C THR A 139 -5.84 7.60 -8.57
N GLN A 140 -7.08 7.64 -8.07
CA GLN A 140 -8.15 6.80 -8.57
C GLN A 140 -8.49 7.06 -10.04
N GLN A 141 -8.49 8.32 -10.47
CA GLN A 141 -8.77 8.67 -11.86
C GLN A 141 -7.67 8.17 -12.80
N ILE A 142 -6.40 8.38 -12.46
CA ILE A 142 -5.26 7.94 -13.29
C ILE A 142 -5.14 6.42 -13.28
N GLY A 143 -5.37 5.76 -12.15
CA GLY A 143 -5.27 4.31 -12.02
C GLY A 143 -6.44 3.52 -12.64
N ARG A 144 -7.52 4.17 -13.07
CA ARG A 144 -8.70 3.47 -13.62
C ARG A 144 -8.34 2.67 -14.86
N GLY A 145 -8.47 1.34 -14.75
CA GLY A 145 -8.24 0.41 -15.85
C GLY A 145 -6.76 0.11 -16.09
N VAL A 146 -5.84 0.65 -15.28
CA VAL A 146 -4.42 0.29 -15.32
C VAL A 146 -4.22 -0.95 -14.46
N VAL A 147 -3.90 -2.07 -15.10
CA VAL A 147 -3.48 -3.31 -14.43
C VAL A 147 -2.31 -3.87 -15.21
N ILE A 148 -1.13 -3.96 -14.58
CA ILE A 148 0.06 -4.42 -15.28
C ILE A 148 0.00 -5.95 -15.47
N GLY A 149 0.25 -6.40 -16.70
CA GLY A 149 0.15 -7.81 -17.09
C GLY A 149 -1.25 -8.26 -17.55
N ALA A 150 -2.26 -7.37 -17.51
CA ALA A 150 -3.51 -7.57 -18.23
C ALA A 150 -3.33 -7.34 -19.75
N PRO A 151 -4.17 -7.93 -20.62
CA PRO A 151 -4.11 -7.66 -22.06
C PRO A 151 -4.16 -6.15 -22.37
N GLY A 152 -3.15 -5.60 -23.06
CA GLY A 152 -3.04 -4.18 -23.41
C GLY A 152 -2.18 -3.33 -22.46
N ALA A 153 -1.67 -3.89 -21.36
CA ALA A 153 -0.79 -3.18 -20.42
C ALA A 153 0.63 -2.91 -20.96
N ASP A 154 1.00 -3.57 -22.05
CA ASP A 154 2.27 -3.43 -22.78
C ASP A 154 2.34 -2.17 -23.69
N GLN A 155 1.25 -1.39 -23.74
CA GLN A 155 1.13 -0.19 -24.59
C GLN A 155 1.24 1.13 -23.82
N LEU A 156 1.51 1.09 -22.51
CA LEU A 156 1.74 2.25 -21.63
C LEU A 156 3.24 2.48 -21.41
#